data_AF-A0A920T8J6-F1
#
_entry.id   AF-A0A920T8J6-F1
#
_cell.length_a   1.000
_cell.length_b   1.000
_cell.length_c   1.000
_cell.angle_alpha   90.00
_cell.angle_beta   90.00
_cell.angle_gamma   90.00
#
_symmetry.space_group_name_H-M   'P 1'
#
loop_
_entity.id
_entity.type
_entity.pdbx_description
1 polymer ?
#
loop_
_entity_poly.entity_id
_entity_poly.type
_entity_poly.pdbx_seq_one_letter_code
_entity_poly.pdbx_strand_id
1 'polypeptide(L)'
;MARAIVRNSMSSNTPEATNWHDELSRAIRDPRTLVERLGLDRSLLGAARESAELFGVMVPESFLARMRHGDPNDPLLKQVLPIADEQQPPPARPTRSATWTHAVPPD
;
A
#
# COMPACT_ATOMS: atom_id res chain seq x y z
N MET A 1 35.81 -12.41 30.11
CA MET A 1 34.55 -11.87 30.68
C MET A 1 33.71 -11.32 29.53
N ALA A 2 32.71 -12.09 29.09
CA ALA A 2 31.87 -11.76 27.94
C ALA A 2 30.80 -10.73 28.34
N ARG A 3 30.73 -9.62 27.58
CA ARG A 3 29.71 -8.58 27.78
C ARG A 3 28.40 -9.06 27.18
N ALA A 4 27.41 -9.30 28.03
CA ALA A 4 26.05 -9.60 27.63
C ALA A 4 25.44 -8.35 26.95
N ILE A 5 25.10 -8.49 25.66
CA ILE A 5 24.32 -7.50 24.92
C ILE A 5 22.88 -7.64 25.43
N VAL A 6 22.43 -6.65 26.20
CA VAL A 6 21.00 -6.46 26.52
C VAL A 6 20.30 -6.18 25.19
N ARG A 7 19.42 -7.09 24.76
CA ARG A 7 18.49 -6.85 23.66
C ARG A 7 17.52 -5.76 24.12
N ASN A 8 17.52 -4.64 23.41
CA ASN A 8 16.60 -3.54 23.64
C ASN A 8 15.16 -3.98 23.32
N SER A 9 14.44 -4.43 24.35
CA SER A 9 13.00 -4.66 24.32
C SER A 9 12.29 -3.31 24.23
N MET A 10 12.06 -2.80 23.02
CA MET A 10 11.08 -1.73 22.80
C MET A 10 9.69 -2.35 22.69
N SER A 11 9.06 -2.55 23.83
CA SER A 11 7.64 -2.82 23.94
C SER A 11 6.87 -1.54 23.59
N SER A 12 6.43 -1.40 22.34
CA SER A 12 5.32 -0.50 21.98
C SER A 12 4.00 -1.29 22.04
N ASN A 13 3.56 -1.63 23.25
CA ASN A 13 2.25 -2.23 23.46
C ASN A 13 1.16 -1.14 23.40
N THR A 14 0.96 -0.58 22.22
CA THR A 14 -0.28 0.11 21.85
C THR A 14 -1.17 -0.95 21.20
N PRO A 15 -2.43 -1.17 21.64
CA PRO A 15 -3.30 -2.19 21.04
C PRO A 15 -3.46 -2.00 19.52
N GLU A 16 -3.36 -0.76 19.04
CA GLU A 16 -3.32 -0.38 17.62
C GLU A 16 -2.13 -1.00 16.86
N ALA A 17 -0.94 -1.05 17.49
CA ALA A 17 0.32 -1.45 16.85
C ALA A 17 0.42 -2.97 16.59
N THR A 18 -0.21 -3.76 17.46
CA THR A 18 -0.35 -5.21 17.26
C THR A 18 -1.41 -5.49 16.19
N ASN A 19 -2.49 -4.69 16.18
CA ASN A 19 -3.60 -4.88 15.26
C ASN A 19 -3.21 -4.71 13.78
N TRP A 20 -2.42 -3.67 13.43
CA TRP A 20 -2.03 -3.48 12.02
C TRP A 20 -1.04 -4.53 11.51
N HIS A 21 -0.15 -5.08 12.36
CA HIS A 21 0.72 -6.21 11.97
C HIS A 21 -0.08 -7.49 11.70
N ASP A 22 -1.07 -7.79 12.54
CA ASP A 22 -1.99 -8.90 12.34
C ASP A 22 -2.83 -8.71 11.07
N GLU A 23 -3.32 -7.49 10.85
CA GLU A 23 -4.10 -7.12 9.66
C GLU A 23 -3.29 -7.27 8.37
N LEU A 24 -2.02 -6.84 8.37
CA LEU A 24 -1.09 -7.05 7.25
C LEU A 24 -0.73 -8.52 7.05
N SER A 25 -0.65 -9.31 8.13
CA SER A 25 -0.40 -10.75 8.03
C SER A 25 -1.54 -11.45 7.31
N ARG A 26 -2.79 -11.04 7.60
CA ARG A 26 -4.02 -11.55 6.98
C ARG A 26 -4.37 -10.90 5.64
N ALA A 27 -3.59 -9.93 5.18
CA ALA A 27 -3.83 -9.24 3.92
C ALA A 27 -3.88 -10.23 2.74
N ILE A 28 -4.81 -9.98 1.83
CA ILE A 28 -4.97 -10.74 0.59
C ILE A 28 -3.80 -10.39 -0.32
N ARG A 29 -3.02 -11.42 -0.66
CA ARG A 29 -1.84 -11.29 -1.55
C ARG A 29 -2.06 -11.87 -2.95
N ASP A 30 -3.18 -12.54 -3.14
CA ASP A 30 -3.52 -13.22 -4.38
C ASP A 30 -4.62 -12.46 -5.13
N PRO A 31 -4.39 -12.04 -6.40
CA PRO A 31 -5.34 -11.25 -7.16
C PRO A 31 -6.63 -12.02 -7.47
N ARG A 32 -6.57 -13.35 -7.62
CA ARG A 32 -7.79 -14.16 -7.80
C ARG A 32 -8.65 -14.10 -6.54
N THR A 33 -8.05 -14.30 -5.37
CA THR A 33 -8.73 -14.22 -4.07
C THR A 33 -9.38 -12.84 -3.90
N LEU A 34 -8.72 -11.77 -4.31
CA LEU A 34 -9.29 -10.42 -4.27
C LEU A 34 -10.55 -10.29 -5.14
N VAL A 35 -10.48 -10.71 -6.41
CA VAL A 35 -11.60 -10.67 -7.37
C VAL A 35 -12.78 -11.52 -6.89
N GLU A 36 -12.50 -12.72 -6.37
CA GLU A 36 -13.53 -13.63 -5.84
C GLU A 36 -14.20 -13.06 -4.59
N ARG A 37 -13.42 -12.50 -3.65
CA ARG A 37 -13.93 -11.93 -2.39
C ARG A 37 -14.75 -10.66 -2.60
N LEU A 38 -14.43 -9.88 -3.63
CA LEU A 38 -15.20 -8.71 -4.05
C LEU A 38 -16.36 -9.07 -4.99
N GLY A 39 -16.50 -10.34 -5.40
CA GLY A 39 -17.53 -10.78 -6.34
C GLY A 39 -17.47 -10.06 -7.68
N LEU A 40 -16.26 -9.74 -8.13
CA LEU A 40 -16.02 -9.01 -9.38
C LEU A 40 -16.04 -9.95 -10.58
N ASP A 41 -16.25 -9.37 -11.77
CA ASP A 41 -16.26 -10.11 -13.02
C ASP A 41 -14.87 -10.73 -13.33
N ARG A 42 -14.85 -11.93 -13.91
CA ARG A 42 -13.60 -12.65 -14.24
C ARG A 42 -12.74 -11.91 -15.26
N SER A 43 -13.31 -11.00 -16.06
CA SER A 43 -12.56 -10.13 -16.96
C SER A 43 -11.52 -9.27 -16.24
N LEU A 44 -11.78 -8.88 -14.99
CA LEU A 44 -10.83 -8.13 -14.16
C LEU A 44 -9.65 -8.97 -13.65
N LEU A 45 -9.76 -10.30 -13.70
CA LEU A 45 -8.70 -11.18 -13.22
C LEU A 45 -7.42 -11.05 -14.05
N GLY A 46 -7.53 -10.69 -15.35
CA GLY A 46 -6.38 -10.37 -16.19
C GLY A 46 -5.63 -9.13 -15.68
N ALA A 47 -6.35 -8.01 -15.55
CA ALA A 47 -5.78 -6.75 -15.04
C ALA A 47 -5.25 -6.89 -13.60
N ALA A 48 -5.95 -7.64 -12.75
CA ALA A 48 -5.50 -7.90 -11.38
C ALA A 48 -4.20 -8.71 -11.33
N ARG A 49 -3.99 -9.65 -12.25
CA ARG A 49 -2.76 -10.42 -12.37
C ARG A 49 -1.61 -9.58 -12.90
N GLU A 50 -1.84 -8.78 -13.94
CA GLU A 50 -0.81 -7.86 -14.45
C GLU A 50 -0.35 -6.87 -13.37
N SER A 51 -1.29 -6.29 -12.63
CA SER A 51 -0.96 -5.41 -11.51
C SER A 51 -0.19 -6.13 -10.39
N ALA A 52 -0.55 -7.38 -10.10
CA ALA A 52 0.18 -8.21 -9.14
C ALA A 52 1.61 -8.53 -9.58
N GLU A 53 1.84 -8.71 -10.89
CA GLU A 53 3.17 -8.93 -11.45
C GLU A 53 4.03 -7.65 -11.42
N LEU A 54 3.42 -6.47 -11.65
CA LEU A 54 4.12 -5.19 -11.69
C LEU A 54 4.46 -4.64 -10.29
N PHE A 55 3.51 -4.69 -9.36
CA PHE A 55 3.61 -3.99 -8.07
C PHE A 55 3.37 -4.88 -6.85
N GLY A 56 2.86 -6.11 -7.05
CA GLY A 56 2.38 -6.97 -5.98
C GLY A 56 1.01 -6.52 -5.47
N VAL A 57 0.13 -7.48 -5.17
CA VAL A 57 -1.16 -7.21 -4.53
C VAL A 57 -1.01 -7.42 -3.02
N MET A 58 -1.43 -6.43 -2.23
CA MET A 58 -1.56 -6.57 -0.78
C MET A 58 -2.75 -5.73 -0.33
N VAL A 59 -3.87 -6.38 -0.02
CA VAL A 59 -5.09 -5.70 0.43
C VAL A 59 -5.47 -6.21 1.81
N PRO A 60 -5.35 -5.37 2.85
CA PRO A 60 -5.86 -5.70 4.18
C PRO A 60 -7.38 -5.90 4.15
N GLU A 61 -7.89 -6.80 4.98
CA GLU A 61 -9.34 -7.09 5.09
C GLU A 61 -10.14 -5.84 5.45
N SER A 62 -9.57 -4.93 6.25
CA SER A 62 -10.23 -3.64 6.58
C SER A 62 -10.40 -2.73 5.36
N PHE A 63 -9.51 -2.83 4.39
CA PHE A 63 -9.56 -2.06 3.14
C PHE A 63 -10.58 -2.70 2.19
N LEU A 64 -10.58 -4.03 2.09
CA LEU A 64 -11.58 -4.80 1.36
C LEU A 64 -13.00 -4.50 1.85
N ALA A 65 -13.21 -4.43 3.17
CA ALA A 65 -14.51 -4.13 3.77
C ALA A 65 -15.06 -2.75 3.42
N ARG A 66 -14.22 -1.82 2.96
CA ARG A 66 -14.62 -0.49 2.50
C ARG A 66 -14.94 -0.44 1.01
N MET A 67 -14.52 -1.45 0.24
CA MET A 67 -14.79 -1.55 -1.19
C MET A 67 -16.23 -2.00 -1.43
N ARG A 68 -16.83 -1.51 -2.52
CA ARG A 68 -18.13 -1.98 -2.97
C ARG A 68 -18.02 -3.34 -3.66
N HIS A 69 -18.65 -4.33 -3.05
CA HIS A 69 -18.77 -5.66 -3.63
C HIS A 69 -19.53 -5.59 -4.97
N GLY A 70 -18.96 -6.20 -6.02
CA GLY A 70 -19.50 -6.23 -7.37
C GLY A 70 -19.30 -4.94 -8.19
N ASP A 71 -18.66 -3.90 -7.64
CA ASP A 71 -18.41 -2.65 -8.37
C ASP A 71 -16.95 -2.56 -8.84
N PRO A 72 -16.67 -2.81 -10.14
CA PRO A 72 -15.32 -2.69 -10.70
C PRO A 72 -14.86 -1.23 -10.80
N ASN A 73 -15.77 -0.26 -10.69
CA ASN A 73 -15.46 1.17 -10.77
C ASN A 73 -15.21 1.80 -9.40
N ASP A 74 -15.18 0.99 -8.34
CA ASP A 74 -14.92 1.46 -7.00
C ASP A 74 -13.56 2.23 -6.94
N PRO A 75 -13.54 3.48 -6.43
CA PRO A 75 -12.34 4.28 -6.42
C PRO A 75 -11.23 3.72 -5.53
N LEU A 76 -11.55 2.97 -4.46
CA LEU A 76 -10.56 2.27 -3.64
C LEU A 76 -9.99 1.06 -4.37
N LEU A 77 -10.81 0.34 -5.14
CA LEU A 77 -10.33 -0.75 -5.99
C LEU A 77 -9.33 -0.23 -7.04
N LYS A 78 -9.60 0.93 -7.66
CA LYS A 78 -8.67 1.55 -8.62
C LYS A 78 -7.32 1.96 -8.02
N GLN A 79 -7.24 2.17 -6.71
CA GLN A 79 -5.96 2.41 -6.03
C GLN A 79 -5.15 1.12 -5.85
N VAL A 80 -5.83 -0.02 -5.69
CA VAL A 80 -5.19 -1.33 -5.53
C VAL A 80 -4.84 -1.96 -6.87
N LEU A 81 -5.71 -1.79 -7.85
CA LEU A 81 -5.55 -2.25 -9.23
C LEU A 81 -5.43 -1.02 -10.12
N PRO A 82 -4.24 -0.38 -10.20
CA PRO A 82 -3.98 0.64 -11.19
C PRO A 82 -4.11 0.01 -12.59
N ILE A 83 -5.31 0.07 -13.15
CA ILE A 83 -5.55 -0.16 -14.57
C ILE A 83 -4.77 0.95 -15.28
N ALA A 84 -3.99 0.58 -16.29
CA ALA A 84 -3.01 1.43 -16.98
C ALA A 84 -3.63 2.58 -17.80
N ASP A 85 -4.63 3.29 -17.25
CA ASP A 85 -5.28 4.44 -17.87
C ASP A 85 -4.37 5.68 -17.85
N GLU A 86 -3.32 5.68 -17.03
CA GLU A 86 -2.32 6.76 -16.98
C GLU A 86 -1.10 6.53 -17.89
N GLN A 87 -1.30 5.99 -19.11
CA GLN A 87 -0.23 5.95 -20.12
C GLN A 87 0.14 7.33 -20.72
N GLN A 88 -0.33 8.42 -20.12
CA GLN A 88 0.24 9.74 -20.38
C GLN A 88 1.39 10.00 -19.41
N PRO A 89 2.64 10.12 -19.89
CA PRO A 89 3.73 10.54 -19.02
C PRO A 89 3.34 11.87 -18.36
N PRO A 90 3.42 11.97 -17.02
CA PRO A 90 3.08 13.20 -16.35
C PRO A 90 3.96 14.34 -16.89
N PRO A 91 3.42 15.57 -17.05
CA PRO A 91 4.23 16.70 -17.50
C PRO A 91 5.44 16.87 -16.58
N ALA A 92 6.59 17.20 -17.17
CA ALA A 92 7.88 17.26 -16.49
C ALA A 92 7.75 17.94 -15.11
N ARG A 93 7.97 17.16 -14.05
CA ARG A 93 7.91 17.66 -12.67
C ARG A 93 8.95 18.77 -12.52
N PRO A 94 8.56 20.02 -12.16
CA PRO A 94 9.54 21.05 -11.87
C PRO A 94 10.38 20.57 -10.69
N THR A 95 11.68 20.42 -10.91
CA THR A 95 12.62 20.11 -9.84
C THR A 95 12.53 21.22 -8.81
N ARG A 96 11.99 20.92 -7.62
CA ARG A 96 12.13 21.81 -6.48
C ARG A 96 13.56 21.70 -6.04
N SER A 97 14.40 22.61 -6.53
CA SER A 97 15.67 22.95 -5.92
C SER A 97 15.37 23.50 -4.52
N ALA A 98 15.21 22.61 -3.55
CA ALA A 98 15.06 22.97 -2.15
C ALA A 98 16.43 23.44 -1.63
N THR A 99 16.82 24.66 -1.99
CA THR A 99 17.94 25.32 -1.33
C THR A 99 17.43 25.78 0.03
N TRP A 100 17.58 24.94 1.06
CA TRP A 100 17.41 25.35 2.45
C TRP A 100 18.62 26.22 2.82
N THR A 101 18.66 27.45 2.30
CA THR A 101 19.59 28.46 2.79
C THR A 101 19.11 28.87 4.17
N HIS A 102 19.64 28.22 5.18
CA HIS A 102 19.67 28.73 6.53
C HIS A 102 20.52 30.01 6.51
N ALA A 103 19.87 31.15 6.26
CA ALA A 103 20.49 32.45 6.43
C ALA A 103 20.79 32.62 7.93
N VAL A 104 22.06 32.38 8.30
CA VAL A 104 22.59 32.76 9.61
C VAL A 104 22.58 34.30 9.65
N PRO A 105 21.84 34.94 10.57
CA PRO A 105 21.93 36.39 10.75
C PRO A 105 23.31 36.74 11.30
N PRO A 106 23.94 37.85 10.85
CA PRO A 106 25.22 38.29 11.40
C PRO A 106 25.05 38.83 12.84
N ASP A 107 26.09 38.64 13.66
CA ASP A 107 26.28 39.17 15.02
C ASP A 107 26.03 40.68 15.15
#